data_AF-A0A950DQL7-F1
#
_entry.id   AF-A0A950DQL7-F1
#
_cell.length_a   1.000
_cell.length_b   1.000
_cell.length_c   1.000
_cell.angle_alpha   90.00
_cell.angle_beta   90.00
_cell.angle_gamma   90.00
#
_symmetry.space_group_name_H-M   'P 1'
#
loop_
_entity.id
_entity.type
_entity.pdbx_description
1 polymer ?
#
loop_
_entity_poly.entity_id
_entity_poly.type
_entity_poly.pdbx_seq_one_letter_code
_entity_poly.pdbx_strand_id
1 'polypeptide(L)'
;MKRATREQERAQRRYQRRRIKLPVSLRTDDGQSSDGSASDISAGGMRLSTVAEFAIGTRGLAQISIPSGEQVRTPIEIVWREAGLDTTITYGVHFQNLGSSERFALFEAIYSPNNGEQVFSKRMDAEPRVAGSEPLTPAHHSYYMRVVRRIEQTHKLSPLDTDKLLYARLHEGRSLRETLVEIGACTFEGLDDYLSAVFGVPYIDLSRERPDPNAAETIPVSVATTGYIVPVRLEGDKLTVAMADPLDLPTLDLILLRAKHQVEIRFALIEDVEKA
;
A
#
# COMPACT_ATOMS: atom_id res chain seq x y z
N MET A 1 -24.17 14.89 -22.75
CA MET A 1 -23.22 13.76 -22.64
C MET A 1 -21.74 14.15 -22.55
N LYS A 2 -21.24 15.25 -23.15
CA LYS A 2 -19.80 15.62 -23.10
C LYS A 2 -19.28 16.27 -21.79
N ARG A 3 -20.15 16.61 -20.84
CA ARG A 3 -19.77 17.31 -19.58
C ARG A 3 -19.46 16.36 -18.42
N ALA A 4 -20.23 15.27 -18.28
CA ALA A 4 -20.02 14.24 -17.25
C ALA A 4 -18.70 13.46 -17.45
N THR A 5 -18.29 13.22 -18.70
CA THR A 5 -17.02 12.54 -19.01
C THR A 5 -15.80 13.39 -18.65
N ARG A 6 -15.91 14.73 -18.77
CA ARG A 6 -14.83 15.66 -18.39
C ARG A 6 -14.72 15.88 -16.87
N GLU A 7 -15.79 15.68 -16.11
CA GLU A 7 -15.75 15.71 -14.64
C GLU A 7 -15.19 14.41 -14.07
N GLN A 8 -15.49 13.26 -14.66
CA GLN A 8 -14.84 11.99 -14.31
C GLN A 8 -13.34 11.99 -14.65
N GLU A 9 -12.94 12.54 -15.81
CA GLU A 9 -11.52 12.75 -16.16
C GLU A 9 -10.82 13.79 -15.27
N ARG A 10 -11.55 14.77 -14.71
CA ARG A 10 -11.01 15.76 -13.77
C ARG A 10 -10.94 15.23 -12.34
N ALA A 11 -11.87 14.38 -11.92
CA ALA A 11 -11.84 13.70 -10.63
C ALA A 11 -10.65 12.71 -10.55
N GLN A 12 -10.31 12.06 -11.67
CA GLN A 12 -9.10 11.23 -11.79
C GLN A 12 -7.77 12.00 -11.66
N ARG A 13 -7.78 13.34 -11.65
CA ARG A 13 -6.56 14.19 -11.60
C ARG A 13 -6.25 14.80 -10.23
N ARG A 14 -6.99 14.45 -9.18
CA ARG A 14 -6.70 14.89 -7.80
C ARG A 14 -5.78 13.95 -7.02
N TYR A 15 -5.16 12.98 -7.70
CA TYR A 15 -4.12 12.16 -7.09
C TYR A 15 -2.78 12.90 -7.16
N GLN A 16 -2.50 13.75 -6.16
CA GLN A 16 -1.17 14.35 -6.02
C GLN A 16 -0.20 13.28 -5.51
N ARG A 17 0.40 12.56 -6.46
CA ARG A 17 1.51 11.63 -6.19
C ARG A 17 2.65 12.39 -5.55
N ARG A 18 3.28 11.81 -4.52
CA ARG A 18 4.52 12.36 -3.96
C ARG A 18 5.53 12.54 -5.10
N ARG A 19 6.16 13.71 -5.16
CA ARG A 19 7.22 14.01 -6.11
C ARG A 19 8.54 13.38 -5.63
N ILE A 20 8.58 12.06 -5.63
CA ILE A 20 9.82 11.30 -5.48
C ILE A 20 10.57 11.39 -6.82
N LYS A 21 11.89 11.65 -6.73
CA LYS A 21 12.81 11.54 -7.87
C LYS A 21 13.68 10.31 -7.67
N LEU A 22 13.62 9.37 -8.60
CA LEU A 22 14.46 8.18 -8.56
C LEU A 22 15.46 8.17 -9.72
N PRO A 23 16.71 7.75 -9.51
CA PRO A 23 17.64 7.49 -10.61
C PRO A 23 17.11 6.38 -11.51
N VAL A 24 17.24 6.57 -12.82
CA VAL A 24 16.88 5.57 -13.82
C VAL A 24 17.98 5.44 -14.86
N SER A 25 18.33 4.21 -15.19
CA SER A 25 19.07 3.88 -16.41
C SER A 25 18.11 3.26 -17.41
N LEU A 26 18.04 3.83 -18.62
CA LEU A 26 17.24 3.30 -19.71
C LEU A 26 18.16 2.66 -20.76
N ARG A 27 17.79 1.47 -21.24
CA ARG A 27 18.38 0.85 -22.42
C ARG A 27 17.28 0.46 -23.38
N THR A 28 17.34 1.00 -24.58
CA THR A 28 16.34 0.82 -25.64
C THR A 28 16.72 -0.34 -26.57
N ASP A 29 15.71 -0.91 -27.23
CA ASP A 29 15.88 -2.10 -28.09
C ASP A 29 16.72 -1.81 -29.34
N ASP A 30 16.76 -0.56 -29.79
CA ASP A 30 17.62 -0.08 -30.88
C ASP A 30 19.07 0.18 -30.44
N GLY A 31 19.39 -0.09 -29.18
CA GLY A 31 20.74 -0.04 -28.62
C GLY A 31 21.12 1.29 -27.97
N GLN A 32 20.24 2.30 -27.95
CA GLN A 32 20.53 3.54 -27.25
C GLN A 32 20.41 3.36 -25.73
N SER A 33 21.21 4.09 -24.97
CA SER A 33 21.13 4.09 -23.51
C SER A 33 21.27 5.50 -22.96
N SER A 34 20.57 5.79 -21.88
CA SER A 34 20.75 7.04 -21.16
C SER A 34 20.36 6.92 -19.70
N ASP A 35 21.08 7.64 -18.85
CA ASP A 35 20.71 7.85 -17.46
C ASP A 35 19.78 9.06 -17.34
N GLY A 36 18.95 9.04 -16.31
CA GLY A 36 17.96 10.08 -16.07
C GLY A 36 17.34 9.98 -14.69
N SER A 37 16.26 10.72 -14.53
CA SER A 37 15.48 10.75 -13.29
C SER A 37 14.01 10.46 -13.58
N ALA A 38 13.45 9.50 -12.87
CA ALA A 38 12.02 9.23 -12.84
C ALA A 38 11.30 10.14 -11.83
N SER A 39 10.13 10.61 -12.20
CA SER A 39 9.19 11.35 -11.36
C SER A 39 7.75 10.96 -11.70
N ASP A 40 6.78 11.38 -10.88
CA ASP A 40 5.35 11.05 -11.07
C ASP A 40 5.09 9.56 -11.30
N ILE A 41 5.82 8.72 -10.54
CA ILE A 41 5.88 7.26 -10.68
C ILE A 41 4.57 6.64 -10.19
N SER A 42 4.13 5.57 -10.86
CA SER A 42 2.97 4.78 -10.51
C SER A 42 3.09 3.34 -11.00
N ALA A 43 2.08 2.52 -10.75
CA ALA A 43 2.05 1.16 -11.27
C ALA A 43 2.01 1.07 -12.81
N GLY A 44 1.55 2.12 -13.51
CA GLY A 44 1.40 2.11 -14.97
C GLY A 44 2.52 2.82 -15.74
N GLY A 45 3.42 3.52 -15.05
CA GLY A 45 4.44 4.31 -15.72
C GLY A 45 5.01 5.43 -14.87
N MET A 46 5.84 6.25 -15.50
CA MET A 46 6.58 7.35 -14.90
C MET A 46 6.83 8.47 -15.91
N ARG A 47 7.25 9.63 -15.40
CA ARG A 47 7.93 10.65 -16.20
C ARG A 47 9.43 10.45 -16.10
N LEU A 48 10.11 10.30 -17.24
CA LEU A 48 11.56 10.20 -17.32
C LEU A 48 12.15 11.51 -17.82
N SER A 49 13.04 12.12 -17.07
CA SER A 49 13.83 13.27 -17.52
C SER A 49 15.27 12.84 -17.80
N THR A 50 15.76 13.10 -19.00
CA THR A 50 17.10 12.69 -19.47
C THR A 50 17.58 13.62 -20.58
N VAL A 51 18.85 13.52 -21.00
CA VAL A 51 19.44 14.33 -22.08
C VAL A 51 19.41 13.63 -23.43
N ALA A 52 19.18 12.31 -23.46
CA ALA A 52 19.10 11.57 -24.72
C ALA A 52 17.77 11.81 -25.44
N GLU A 53 17.84 11.85 -26.77
CA GLU A 53 16.66 11.92 -27.62
C GLU A 53 16.18 10.52 -27.99
N PHE A 54 14.94 10.20 -27.62
CA PHE A 54 14.28 8.97 -27.99
C PHE A 54 13.03 9.25 -28.84
N ALA A 55 12.73 8.34 -29.76
CA ALA A 55 11.51 8.40 -30.54
C ALA A 55 10.30 7.95 -29.71
N ILE A 56 9.12 8.49 -30.02
CA ILE A 56 7.86 7.98 -29.48
C ILE A 56 7.62 6.58 -30.06
N GLY A 57 7.17 5.65 -29.23
CA GLY A 57 7.01 4.23 -29.54
C GLY A 57 8.27 3.40 -29.29
N THR A 58 9.41 4.03 -28.97
CA THR A 58 10.63 3.29 -28.61
C THR A 58 10.39 2.43 -27.38
N ARG A 59 10.80 1.16 -27.49
CA ARG A 59 10.74 0.17 -26.42
C ARG A 59 12.12 -0.10 -25.84
N GLY A 60 12.14 -0.61 -24.62
CA GLY A 60 13.37 -0.93 -23.92
C GLY A 60 13.15 -1.46 -22.52
N LEU A 61 14.22 -1.45 -21.74
CA LEU A 61 14.25 -1.81 -20.34
C LEU A 61 14.65 -0.59 -19.51
N ALA A 62 13.81 -0.23 -18.54
CA ALA A 62 14.17 0.74 -17.50
C ALA A 62 14.67 -0.02 -16.26
N GLN A 63 15.76 0.47 -15.67
CA GLN A 63 16.24 0.07 -14.35
C GLN A 63 16.13 1.28 -13.41
N ILE A 64 15.22 1.21 -12.44
CA ILE A 64 14.91 2.26 -11.47
C ILE A 64 15.57 1.89 -10.14
N SER A 65 16.41 2.79 -9.61
CA SER A 65 17.08 2.61 -8.32
C SER A 65 16.21 3.10 -7.17
N ILE A 66 15.89 2.22 -6.23
CA ILE A 66 15.10 2.52 -5.03
C ILE A 66 16.04 2.86 -3.87
N PRO A 67 15.70 3.83 -2.98
CA PRO A 67 16.54 4.18 -1.84
C PRO A 67 16.84 3.03 -0.88
N SER A 68 16.00 1.99 -0.83
CA SER A 68 16.23 0.76 -0.08
C SER A 68 17.42 -0.07 -0.61
N GLY A 69 17.96 0.27 -1.78
CA GLY A 69 19.00 -0.48 -2.49
C GLY A 69 18.44 -1.44 -3.55
N GLU A 70 17.12 -1.65 -3.58
CA GLU A 70 16.47 -2.46 -4.60
C GLU A 70 16.52 -1.81 -5.99
N GLN A 71 16.51 -2.64 -7.03
CA GLN A 71 16.51 -2.20 -8.42
C GLN A 71 15.25 -2.75 -9.09
N VAL A 72 14.36 -1.86 -9.51
CA VAL A 72 13.16 -2.23 -10.26
C VAL A 72 13.49 -2.25 -11.74
N ARG A 73 13.36 -3.42 -12.37
CA ARG A 73 13.58 -3.60 -13.80
C ARG A 73 12.26 -3.87 -14.50
N THR A 74 11.89 -3.05 -15.49
CA THR A 74 10.63 -3.23 -16.21
C THR A 74 10.76 -2.88 -17.68
N PRO A 75 10.15 -3.66 -18.59
CA PRO A 75 10.03 -3.28 -19.99
C PRO A 75 9.13 -2.05 -20.14
N ILE A 76 9.52 -1.13 -21.01
CA ILE A 76 8.86 0.16 -21.17
C ILE A 76 8.55 0.50 -22.62
N GLU A 77 7.64 1.45 -22.81
CA GLU A 77 7.42 2.14 -24.07
C GLU A 77 7.34 3.65 -23.84
N ILE A 78 8.01 4.42 -24.69
CA ILE A 78 7.96 5.88 -24.68
C ILE A 78 6.69 6.34 -25.39
N VAL A 79 5.81 7.05 -24.68
CA VAL A 79 4.47 7.38 -25.18
C VAL A 79 4.31 8.83 -25.61
N TRP A 80 5.06 9.75 -25.00
CA TRP A 80 5.09 11.16 -25.38
C TRP A 80 6.41 11.79 -24.95
N ARG A 81 6.72 12.95 -25.52
CA ARG A 81 7.89 13.76 -25.14
C ARG A 81 7.52 15.23 -25.02
N GLU A 82 8.19 15.92 -24.12
CA GLU A 82 8.09 17.35 -23.87
C GLU A 82 9.51 17.91 -23.68
N ALA A 83 9.79 19.06 -24.29
CA ALA A 83 11.05 19.76 -24.05
C ALA A 83 11.10 20.23 -22.60
N GLY A 84 12.16 19.87 -21.87
CA GLY A 84 12.39 20.32 -20.51
C GLY A 84 13.02 21.71 -20.46
N LEU A 85 13.43 22.10 -19.26
CA LEU A 85 14.33 23.24 -19.08
C LEU A 85 15.74 22.82 -19.53
N ASP A 86 16.45 23.73 -20.19
CA ASP A 86 17.80 23.53 -20.72
C ASP A 86 17.91 22.40 -21.76
N THR A 87 18.86 21.48 -21.59
CA THR A 87 19.14 20.34 -22.50
C THR A 87 18.37 19.07 -22.13
N THR A 88 17.47 19.14 -21.14
CA THR A 88 16.71 17.98 -20.69
C THR A 88 15.45 17.78 -21.52
N ILE A 89 15.13 16.53 -21.80
CA ILE A 89 13.88 16.09 -22.43
C ILE A 89 13.11 15.26 -21.41
N THR A 90 11.81 15.54 -21.28
CA THR A 90 10.91 14.78 -20.42
C THR A 90 10.04 13.87 -21.26
N TYR A 91 10.02 12.59 -20.91
CA TYR A 91 9.23 11.57 -21.57
C TYR A 91 8.14 11.03 -20.66
N GLY A 92 6.98 10.76 -21.24
CA GLY A 92 6.04 9.82 -20.67
C GLY A 92 6.49 8.41 -20.98
N VAL A 93 6.62 7.59 -19.95
CA VAL A 93 7.03 6.20 -20.08
C VAL A 93 5.94 5.30 -19.51
N HIS A 94 5.46 4.36 -20.32
CA HIS A 94 4.50 3.33 -19.91
C HIS A 94 5.23 2.03 -19.55
N PHE A 95 4.83 1.39 -18.46
CA PHE A 95 5.34 0.07 -18.09
C PHE A 95 4.53 -1.01 -18.81
N GLN A 96 5.20 -1.84 -19.62
CA GLN A 96 4.52 -2.87 -20.42
C GLN A 96 4.10 -4.06 -19.56
N ASN A 97 4.96 -4.47 -18.62
CA ASN A 97 4.67 -5.53 -17.68
C ASN A 97 5.48 -5.30 -16.40
N LEU A 98 4.82 -4.77 -15.37
CA LEU A 98 5.42 -4.58 -14.06
C LEU A 98 4.97 -5.73 -13.15
N GLY A 99 5.91 -6.60 -12.80
CA GLY A 99 5.65 -7.71 -11.89
C GLY A 99 5.20 -7.25 -10.51
N SER A 100 4.53 -8.14 -9.76
CA SER A 100 4.04 -7.79 -8.42
C SER A 100 5.17 -7.42 -7.47
N SER A 101 6.33 -8.07 -7.54
CA SER A 101 7.47 -7.72 -6.67
C SER A 101 8.02 -6.32 -7.00
N GLU A 102 8.28 -6.04 -8.26
CA GLU A 102 8.77 -4.74 -8.75
C GLU A 102 7.80 -3.61 -8.42
N ARG A 103 6.51 -3.86 -8.59
CA ARG A 103 5.45 -2.90 -8.27
C ARG A 103 5.39 -2.59 -6.78
N PHE A 104 5.50 -3.59 -5.91
CA PHE A 104 5.51 -3.34 -4.46
C PHE A 104 6.78 -2.64 -4.01
N ALA A 105 7.93 -2.88 -4.64
CA ALA A 105 9.15 -2.10 -4.41
C ALA A 105 8.95 -0.62 -4.80
N LEU A 106 8.29 -0.34 -5.93
CA LEU A 106 7.93 1.04 -6.31
C LEU A 106 6.95 1.67 -5.31
N PHE A 107 5.92 0.94 -4.88
CA PHE A 107 4.97 1.46 -3.90
C PHE A 107 5.64 1.75 -2.55
N GLU A 108 6.52 0.87 -2.07
CA GLU A 108 7.35 1.10 -0.88
C GLU A 108 8.16 2.38 -1.03
N ALA A 109 8.81 2.58 -2.19
CA ALA A 109 9.55 3.80 -2.47
C ALA A 109 8.66 5.05 -2.45
N ILE A 110 7.47 4.98 -3.04
CA ILE A 110 6.54 6.11 -3.14
C ILE A 110 5.99 6.49 -1.75
N TYR A 111 5.62 5.50 -0.94
CA TYR A 111 4.97 5.71 0.35
C TYR A 111 5.91 5.71 1.56
N SER A 112 7.22 5.50 1.34
CA SER A 112 8.21 5.44 2.41
C SER A 112 8.10 6.60 3.42
N PRO A 113 8.10 6.29 4.73
CA PRO A 113 8.01 7.31 5.78
C PRO A 113 9.22 8.26 5.79
N ASN A 114 10.38 7.79 5.33
CA ASN A 114 11.64 8.55 5.34
C ASN A 114 11.80 9.53 4.17
N ASN A 115 10.88 9.53 3.19
CA ASN A 115 10.85 10.57 2.14
C ASN A 115 10.33 11.93 2.66
N GLY A 116 10.39 12.14 3.98
CA GLY A 116 9.89 13.28 4.74
C GLY A 116 10.84 14.46 4.87
N GLU A 117 11.87 14.58 4.04
CA GLU A 117 12.62 15.83 3.86
C GLU A 117 12.76 16.17 2.38
N GLN A 118 11.66 16.58 1.75
CA GLN A 118 11.58 17.66 0.77
C GLN A 118 10.17 17.70 0.17
N VAL A 119 9.63 18.91 0.00
CA VAL A 119 8.32 19.23 -0.60
C VAL A 119 7.12 19.20 0.36
N PHE A 120 7.22 19.95 1.47
CA PHE A 120 6.06 20.73 1.93
C PHE A 120 5.83 21.90 0.95
N SER A 121 5.31 21.63 -0.26
CA SER A 121 4.73 22.69 -1.08
C SER A 121 3.23 22.75 -0.81
N LYS A 122 2.90 23.55 0.21
CA LYS A 122 1.64 24.26 0.46
C LYS A 122 0.56 24.06 -0.63
N ARG A 123 -0.44 23.22 -0.35
CA ARG A 123 -1.81 23.41 -0.85
C ARG A 123 -2.72 23.63 0.35
N MET A 124 -3.44 24.75 0.33
CA MET A 124 -4.33 25.25 1.37
C MET A 124 -5.73 24.58 1.38
N ASP A 125 -5.93 23.50 0.62
CA ASP A 125 -7.27 22.91 0.40
C ASP A 125 -7.35 21.42 0.79
N ALA A 126 -6.37 20.89 1.55
CA ALA A 126 -6.55 19.57 2.16
C ALA A 126 -7.60 19.71 3.26
N GLU A 127 -8.69 18.96 3.17
CA GLU A 127 -9.65 18.82 4.26
C GLU A 127 -8.90 18.51 5.56
N PRO A 128 -9.34 19.06 6.70
CA PRO A 128 -8.63 18.88 7.95
C PRO A 128 -8.43 17.39 8.22
N ARG A 129 -7.17 17.00 8.46
CA ARG A 129 -6.81 15.68 8.99
C ARG A 129 -7.79 15.36 10.11
N VAL A 130 -8.48 14.23 10.01
CA VAL A 130 -9.44 13.80 11.04
C VAL A 130 -8.71 13.77 12.39
N ALA A 131 -9.27 14.43 13.40
CA ALA A 131 -8.68 14.51 14.73
C ALA A 131 -8.39 13.09 15.27
N GLY A 132 -7.13 12.81 15.61
CA GLY A 132 -6.64 11.48 16.00
C GLY A 132 -5.65 10.82 15.04
N SER A 133 -5.33 11.44 13.89
CA SER A 133 -4.36 10.91 12.92
C SER A 133 -2.91 11.27 13.29
N GLU A 134 -2.32 10.57 14.25
CA GLU A 134 -0.86 10.57 14.38
C GLU A 134 -0.22 10.07 13.07
N PRO A 135 0.97 10.55 12.69
CA PRO A 135 1.69 10.01 11.54
C PRO A 135 1.87 8.50 11.73
N LEU A 136 1.53 7.70 10.72
CA LEU A 136 1.76 6.26 10.76
C LEU A 136 3.24 5.98 11.05
N THR A 137 3.49 5.14 12.05
CA THR A 137 4.84 4.68 12.37
C THR A 137 5.41 3.83 11.23
N PRO A 138 6.74 3.63 11.14
CA PRO A 138 7.32 2.71 10.16
C PRO A 138 6.77 1.27 10.25
N ALA A 139 6.38 0.82 11.45
CA ALA A 139 5.73 -0.47 11.66
C ALA A 139 4.35 -0.52 10.99
N HIS A 140 3.55 0.54 11.14
CA HIS A 140 2.25 0.68 10.46
C HIS A 140 2.39 0.70 8.93
N HIS A 141 3.39 1.43 8.42
CA HIS A 141 3.67 1.44 6.98
C HIS A 141 3.93 0.02 6.46
N SER A 142 4.85 -0.71 7.09
CA SER A 142 5.18 -2.09 6.74
C SER A 142 3.98 -3.03 6.86
N TYR A 143 3.14 -2.84 7.88
CA TYR A 143 1.89 -3.59 8.05
C TYR A 143 0.95 -3.41 6.85
N TYR A 144 0.59 -2.18 6.52
CA TYR A 144 -0.36 -1.90 5.44
C TYR A 144 0.19 -2.30 4.07
N MET A 145 1.50 -2.14 3.84
CA MET A 145 2.15 -2.66 2.64
C MET A 145 1.96 -4.17 2.49
N ARG A 146 2.14 -4.95 3.57
CA ARG A 146 1.94 -6.40 3.57
C ARG A 146 0.48 -6.79 3.37
N VAL A 147 -0.45 -6.15 4.09
CA VAL A 147 -1.89 -6.43 3.96
C VAL A 147 -2.37 -6.14 2.54
N VAL A 148 -2.03 -4.98 1.98
CA VAL A 148 -2.45 -4.61 0.63
C VAL A 148 -1.82 -5.52 -0.43
N ARG A 149 -0.55 -5.94 -0.26
CA ARG A 149 0.08 -6.95 -1.11
C ARG A 149 -0.72 -8.25 -1.13
N ARG A 150 -1.20 -8.68 0.03
CA ARG A 150 -1.96 -9.91 0.16
C ARG A 150 -3.37 -9.78 -0.40
N ILE A 151 -4.02 -8.63 -0.20
CA ILE A 151 -5.31 -8.30 -0.84
C ILE A 151 -5.17 -8.42 -2.36
N GLU A 152 -4.13 -7.83 -2.92
CA GLU A 152 -3.89 -7.90 -4.37
C GLU A 152 -3.68 -9.33 -4.87
N GLN A 153 -2.89 -10.13 -4.15
CA GLN A 153 -2.65 -11.54 -4.52
C GLN A 153 -3.92 -12.39 -4.44
N THR A 154 -4.75 -12.15 -3.43
CA THR A 154 -5.95 -12.94 -3.15
C THR A 154 -7.10 -12.56 -4.09
N HIS A 155 -7.35 -11.26 -4.21
CA HIS A 155 -8.54 -10.71 -4.88
C HIS A 155 -8.26 -10.15 -6.27
N LYS A 156 -6.99 -10.18 -6.71
CA LYS A 156 -6.55 -9.66 -8.02
C LYS A 156 -6.91 -8.18 -8.19
N LEU A 157 -6.71 -7.39 -7.13
CA LEU A 157 -6.95 -5.95 -7.15
C LEU A 157 -6.17 -5.29 -8.29
N SER A 158 -6.80 -4.39 -9.02
CA SER A 158 -6.15 -3.72 -10.15
C SER A 158 -4.98 -2.86 -9.64
N PRO A 159 -3.89 -2.68 -10.41
CA PRO A 159 -2.78 -1.84 -9.96
C PRO A 159 -3.18 -0.40 -9.63
N LEU A 160 -4.21 0.13 -10.31
CA LEU A 160 -4.76 1.44 -10.03
C LEU A 160 -5.48 1.47 -8.68
N ASP A 161 -6.25 0.43 -8.36
CA ASP A 161 -6.99 0.37 -7.10
C ASP A 161 -6.06 0.06 -5.92
N THR A 162 -4.99 -0.72 -6.13
CA THR A 162 -3.90 -0.87 -5.16
C THR A 162 -3.26 0.48 -4.85
N ASP A 163 -2.94 1.29 -5.86
CA ASP A 163 -2.36 2.63 -5.69
C ASP A 163 -3.32 3.51 -4.84
N LYS A 164 -4.60 3.60 -5.24
CA LYS A 164 -5.62 4.36 -4.49
C LYS A 164 -5.73 3.92 -3.03
N LEU A 165 -5.74 2.60 -2.78
CA LEU A 165 -5.87 2.04 -1.44
C LEU A 165 -4.67 2.40 -0.56
N LEU A 166 -3.46 2.27 -1.09
CA LEU A 166 -2.23 2.65 -0.39
C LEU A 166 -2.18 4.14 -0.10
N TYR A 167 -2.57 4.99 -1.04
CA TYR A 167 -2.60 6.43 -0.80
C TYR A 167 -3.62 6.84 0.24
N ALA A 168 -4.87 6.37 0.15
CA ALA A 168 -5.89 6.68 1.13
C ALA A 168 -5.42 6.27 2.54
N ARG A 169 -4.80 5.09 2.69
CA ARG A 169 -4.35 4.59 3.99
C ARG A 169 -3.05 5.23 4.49
N LEU A 170 -2.00 5.22 3.68
CA LEU A 170 -0.64 5.60 4.07
C LEU A 170 -0.38 7.12 3.99
N HIS A 171 -1.12 7.83 3.13
CA HIS A 171 -0.97 9.27 2.94
C HIS A 171 -2.10 10.05 3.60
N GLU A 172 -3.37 9.67 3.36
CA GLU A 172 -4.53 10.39 3.91
C GLU A 172 -4.92 9.91 5.32
N GLY A 173 -4.45 8.72 5.74
CA GLY A 173 -4.79 8.16 7.05
C GLY A 173 -6.23 7.64 7.15
N ARG A 174 -6.89 7.38 6.01
CA ARG A 174 -8.28 6.95 5.93
C ARG A 174 -8.43 5.46 6.20
N SER A 175 -9.62 5.05 6.65
CA SER A 175 -9.96 3.66 6.94
C SER A 175 -9.72 2.74 5.73
N LEU A 176 -9.05 1.61 5.98
CA LEU A 176 -8.81 0.61 4.93
C LEU A 176 -10.14 -0.02 4.48
N ARG A 177 -11.05 -0.27 5.43
CA ARG A 177 -12.39 -0.85 5.19
C ARG A 177 -13.23 0.02 4.28
N GLU A 178 -13.38 1.28 4.64
CA GLU A 178 -14.17 2.25 3.88
C GLU A 178 -13.59 2.42 2.47
N THR A 179 -12.27 2.53 2.37
CA THR A 179 -11.60 2.68 1.07
C THR A 179 -11.83 1.45 0.16
N LEU A 180 -11.78 0.23 0.70
CA LEU A 180 -12.06 -1.00 -0.07
C LEU A 180 -13.48 -1.01 -0.64
N VAL A 181 -14.46 -0.50 0.12
CA VAL A 181 -15.85 -0.40 -0.34
C VAL A 181 -16.00 0.73 -1.37
N GLU A 182 -15.40 1.89 -1.12
CA GLU A 182 -15.47 3.06 -2.01
C GLU A 182 -14.87 2.80 -3.39
N ILE A 183 -13.76 2.07 -3.47
CA ILE A 183 -13.16 1.69 -4.76
C ILE A 183 -13.91 0.54 -5.45
N GLY A 184 -14.96 0.01 -4.82
CA GLY A 184 -15.80 -1.06 -5.35
C GLY A 184 -15.16 -2.45 -5.29
N ALA A 185 -14.14 -2.66 -4.44
CA ALA A 185 -13.51 -3.98 -4.30
C ALA A 185 -14.42 -4.98 -3.58
N CYS A 186 -15.26 -4.50 -2.66
CA CYS A 186 -16.28 -5.28 -1.97
C CYS A 186 -17.46 -4.38 -1.55
N THR A 187 -18.56 -4.98 -1.07
CA THR A 187 -19.64 -4.24 -0.39
C THR A 187 -19.42 -4.27 1.13
N PHE A 188 -20.12 -3.43 1.88
CA PHE A 188 -20.06 -3.48 3.35
C PHE A 188 -20.51 -4.84 3.89
N GLU A 189 -21.53 -5.46 3.29
CA GLU A 189 -22.03 -6.76 3.70
C GLU A 189 -21.03 -7.90 3.40
N GLY A 190 -20.23 -7.75 2.34
CA GLY A 190 -19.21 -8.73 1.94
C GLY A 190 -17.81 -8.45 2.49
N LEU A 191 -17.64 -7.39 3.28
CA LEU A 191 -16.32 -6.95 3.74
C LEU A 191 -15.64 -7.98 4.64
N ASP A 192 -16.39 -8.60 5.56
CA ASP A 192 -15.86 -9.59 6.50
C ASP A 192 -15.36 -10.83 5.74
N ASP A 193 -16.12 -11.33 4.77
CA ASP A 193 -15.72 -12.43 3.90
C ASP A 193 -14.51 -12.06 3.03
N TYR A 194 -14.51 -10.84 2.48
CA TYR A 194 -13.41 -10.32 1.68
C TYR A 194 -12.11 -10.29 2.47
N LEU A 195 -12.12 -9.76 3.70
CA LEU A 195 -10.95 -9.70 4.58
C LEU A 195 -10.54 -11.08 5.10
N SER A 196 -11.51 -11.97 5.37
CA SER A 196 -11.23 -13.35 5.79
C SER A 196 -10.43 -14.11 4.74
N ALA A 197 -10.79 -13.93 3.46
CA ALA A 197 -10.10 -14.57 2.34
C ALA A 197 -8.62 -14.15 2.22
N VAL A 198 -8.25 -12.94 2.65
CA VAL A 198 -6.87 -12.40 2.54
C VAL A 198 -5.88 -13.32 3.27
N PHE A 199 -6.23 -13.76 4.48
CA PHE A 199 -5.37 -14.61 5.30
C PHE A 199 -5.85 -16.07 5.38
N GLY A 200 -7.07 -16.37 4.91
CA GLY A 200 -7.66 -17.69 5.01
C GLY A 200 -8.16 -18.03 6.42
N VAL A 201 -8.33 -17.02 7.28
CA VAL A 201 -8.88 -17.14 8.63
C VAL A 201 -10.03 -16.15 8.79
N PRO A 202 -11.03 -16.41 9.65
CA PRO A 202 -12.15 -15.49 9.84
C PRO A 202 -11.69 -14.09 10.26
N TYR A 203 -12.26 -13.06 9.64
CA TYR A 203 -12.11 -11.68 10.07
C TYR A 203 -13.00 -11.40 11.29
N ILE A 204 -12.54 -10.52 12.18
CA ILE A 204 -13.30 -10.02 13.32
C ILE A 204 -13.15 -8.52 13.43
N ASP A 205 -14.29 -7.83 13.56
CA ASP A 205 -14.35 -6.39 13.78
C ASP A 205 -14.44 -6.10 15.29
N LEU A 206 -13.32 -5.71 15.90
CA LEU A 206 -13.25 -5.43 17.34
C LEU A 206 -14.03 -4.17 17.75
N SER A 207 -14.46 -3.34 16.79
CA SER A 207 -15.38 -2.24 17.10
C SER A 207 -16.81 -2.74 17.40
N ARG A 208 -17.15 -3.93 16.89
CA ARG A 208 -18.45 -4.60 17.07
C ARG A 208 -18.39 -5.69 18.15
N GLU A 209 -17.27 -6.39 18.25
CA GLU A 209 -17.05 -7.46 19.24
C GLU A 209 -16.06 -7.00 20.32
N ARG A 210 -16.59 -6.61 21.49
CA ARG A 210 -15.75 -6.19 22.63
C ARG A 210 -15.08 -7.40 23.31
N PRO A 211 -13.79 -7.29 23.68
CA PRO A 211 -13.10 -8.34 24.43
C PRO A 211 -13.76 -8.64 25.79
N ASP A 212 -13.88 -9.93 26.12
CA ASP A 212 -14.28 -10.41 27.44
C ASP A 212 -13.10 -10.23 28.44
N PRO A 213 -13.32 -9.63 29.62
CA PRO A 213 -12.31 -9.57 30.68
C PRO A 213 -11.63 -10.91 30.99
N ASN A 214 -12.38 -12.01 30.99
CA ASN A 214 -11.82 -13.34 31.27
C ASN A 214 -10.84 -13.78 30.17
N ALA A 215 -11.10 -13.41 28.92
CA ALA A 215 -10.19 -13.69 27.81
C ALA A 215 -8.92 -12.84 27.92
N ALA A 216 -9.06 -11.56 28.28
CA ALA A 216 -7.93 -10.63 28.41
C ALA A 216 -6.89 -11.10 29.43
N GLU A 217 -7.29 -11.86 30.46
CA GLU A 217 -6.38 -12.42 31.47
C GLU A 217 -5.57 -13.63 30.99
N THR A 218 -5.93 -14.25 29.86
CA THR A 218 -5.28 -15.47 29.36
C THR A 218 -3.89 -15.22 28.75
N ILE A 219 -3.64 -14.00 28.27
CA ILE A 219 -2.37 -13.62 27.63
C ILE A 219 -1.84 -12.33 28.27
N PRO A 220 -0.56 -12.28 28.70
CA PRO A 220 0.01 -11.07 29.26
C PRO A 220 -0.05 -9.89 28.29
N VAL A 221 -0.37 -8.70 28.81
CA VAL A 221 -0.47 -7.46 28.02
C VAL A 221 0.80 -7.19 27.20
N SER A 222 1.99 -7.47 27.75
CA SER A 222 3.25 -7.27 27.01
C SER A 222 3.34 -8.12 25.72
N VAL A 223 2.82 -9.34 25.77
CA VAL A 223 2.71 -10.22 24.59
C VAL A 223 1.65 -9.69 23.64
N ALA A 224 0.50 -9.27 24.19
CA ALA A 224 -0.61 -8.73 23.41
C ALA A 224 -0.20 -7.49 22.59
N THR A 225 0.44 -6.52 23.26
CA THR A 225 0.91 -5.27 22.64
C THR A 225 2.01 -5.51 21.63
N THR A 226 3.01 -6.35 21.94
CA THR A 226 4.14 -6.58 21.02
C THR A 226 3.71 -7.39 19.79
N GLY A 227 2.80 -8.35 19.97
CA GLY A 227 2.30 -9.21 18.90
C GLY A 227 1.13 -8.62 18.10
N TYR A 228 0.63 -7.44 18.49
CA TYR A 228 -0.61 -6.86 17.94
C TYR A 228 -1.76 -7.87 17.93
N ILE A 229 -2.08 -8.40 19.11
CA ILE A 229 -3.15 -9.36 19.31
C ILE A 229 -4.10 -8.94 20.42
N VAL A 230 -5.32 -9.45 20.37
CA VAL A 230 -6.35 -9.25 21.40
C VAL A 230 -7.03 -10.58 21.69
N PRO A 231 -6.93 -11.13 22.91
CA PRO A 231 -7.81 -12.19 23.36
C PRO A 231 -9.25 -11.68 23.44
N VAL A 232 -10.14 -12.21 22.60
CA VAL A 232 -11.50 -11.65 22.45
C VAL A 232 -12.51 -12.36 23.33
N ARG A 233 -12.46 -13.70 23.36
CA ARG A 233 -13.49 -14.51 24.02
C ARG A 233 -12.92 -15.84 24.50
N LEU A 234 -13.32 -16.26 25.70
CA LEU A 234 -13.03 -17.59 26.24
C LEU A 234 -14.35 -18.33 26.49
N GLU A 235 -14.59 -19.39 25.71
CA GLU A 235 -15.79 -20.24 25.83
C GLU A 235 -15.38 -21.68 26.15
N GLY A 236 -15.54 -22.09 27.40
CA GLY A 236 -15.05 -23.39 27.87
C GLY A 236 -13.53 -23.45 27.78
N ASP A 237 -13.01 -24.29 26.88
CA ASP A 237 -11.56 -24.43 26.62
C ASP A 237 -11.11 -23.74 25.31
N LYS A 238 -11.99 -22.95 24.69
CA LYS A 238 -11.72 -22.31 23.41
C LYS A 238 -11.46 -20.81 23.57
N LEU A 239 -10.24 -20.38 23.27
CA LEU A 239 -9.83 -18.98 23.27
C LEU A 239 -9.81 -18.42 21.85
N THR A 240 -10.67 -17.44 21.57
CA THR A 240 -10.61 -16.68 20.31
C THR A 240 -9.61 -15.54 20.46
N VAL A 241 -8.63 -15.46 19.56
CA VAL A 241 -7.60 -14.41 19.55
C VAL A 241 -7.63 -13.69 18.20
N ALA A 242 -7.85 -12.39 18.24
CA ALA A 242 -7.72 -11.51 17.09
C ALA A 242 -6.26 -11.11 16.90
N MET A 243 -5.76 -11.15 15.67
CA MET A 243 -4.38 -10.81 15.32
C MET A 243 -4.34 -9.85 14.15
N ALA A 244 -3.44 -8.87 14.22
CA ALA A 244 -3.16 -8.00 13.08
C ALA A 244 -2.53 -8.78 11.92
N ASP A 245 -1.62 -9.71 12.20
CA ASP A 245 -0.94 -10.54 11.21
C ASP A 245 -1.04 -12.04 11.56
N PRO A 246 -2.04 -12.76 11.03
CA PRO A 246 -2.19 -14.20 11.25
C PRO A 246 -1.06 -15.07 10.70
N LEU A 247 -0.05 -14.50 10.04
CA LEU A 247 1.12 -15.21 9.52
C LEU A 247 2.39 -14.95 10.32
N ASP A 248 2.30 -14.17 11.40
CA ASP A 248 3.38 -13.98 12.35
C ASP A 248 3.54 -15.25 13.20
N LEU A 249 4.29 -16.22 12.64
CA LEU A 249 4.56 -17.51 13.29
C LEU A 249 5.19 -17.36 14.68
N PRO A 250 6.20 -16.47 14.90
CA PRO A 250 6.70 -16.21 16.25
C PRO A 250 5.61 -15.80 17.25
N THR A 251 4.70 -14.91 16.85
CA THR A 251 3.61 -14.47 17.73
C THR A 251 2.60 -15.60 17.96
N LEU A 252 2.26 -16.38 16.92
CA LEU A 252 1.40 -17.55 17.05
C LEU A 252 1.96 -18.59 18.03
N ASP A 253 3.24 -18.94 17.91
CA ASP A 253 3.89 -19.90 18.82
C ASP A 253 3.85 -19.41 20.26
N LEU A 254 4.04 -18.11 20.48
CA LEU A 254 3.97 -17.50 21.79
C LEU A 254 2.54 -17.52 22.37
N ILE A 255 1.52 -17.28 21.55
CA ILE A 255 0.11 -17.41 21.95
C ILE A 255 -0.18 -18.85 22.39
N LEU A 256 0.17 -19.83 21.56
CA LEU A 256 -0.09 -21.24 21.83
C LEU A 256 0.60 -21.72 23.10
N LEU A 257 1.82 -21.25 23.38
CA LEU A 257 2.55 -21.56 24.60
C LEU A 257 1.90 -20.98 25.87
N ARG A 258 1.23 -19.82 25.76
CA ARG A 258 0.71 -19.05 26.91
C ARG A 258 -0.75 -19.27 27.19
N ALA A 259 -1.58 -19.43 26.15
CA ALA A 259 -3.03 -19.47 26.25
C ALA A 259 -3.53 -20.64 27.10
N LYS A 260 -2.84 -21.79 27.11
CA LYS A 260 -3.26 -23.05 27.79
C LYS A 260 -4.68 -23.52 27.41
N HIS A 261 -5.19 -23.03 26.29
CA HIS A 261 -6.51 -23.28 25.75
C HIS A 261 -6.39 -23.62 24.26
N GLN A 262 -7.45 -24.19 23.67
CA GLN A 262 -7.55 -24.33 22.23
C GLN A 262 -7.74 -22.95 21.59
N VAL A 263 -6.77 -22.52 20.79
CA VAL A 263 -6.75 -21.18 20.22
C VAL A 263 -7.43 -21.19 18.84
N GLU A 264 -8.43 -20.31 18.67
CA GLU A 264 -8.98 -19.95 17.36
C GLU A 264 -8.43 -18.58 16.95
N ILE A 265 -7.71 -18.53 15.84
CA ILE A 265 -7.15 -17.30 15.30
C ILE A 265 -8.15 -16.60 14.39
N ARG A 266 -8.27 -15.30 14.58
CA ARG A 266 -9.03 -14.41 13.69
C ARG A 266 -8.19 -13.24 13.24
N PHE A 267 -8.41 -12.78 12.02
CA PHE A 267 -7.77 -11.58 11.49
C PHE A 267 -8.51 -10.33 11.99
N ALA A 268 -7.79 -9.34 12.48
CA ALA A 268 -8.30 -8.00 12.75
C ALA A 268 -7.37 -6.95 12.15
N LEU A 269 -7.87 -5.75 11.89
CA LEU A 269 -6.99 -4.67 11.44
C LEU A 269 -6.18 -4.14 12.62
N ILE A 270 -4.91 -3.76 12.37
CA ILE A 270 -4.03 -3.26 13.43
C ILE A 270 -4.64 -2.08 14.20
N GLU A 271 -5.39 -1.21 13.51
CA GLU A 271 -6.06 -0.06 14.12
C GLU A 271 -7.19 -0.47 15.08
N ASP A 272 -7.80 -1.63 14.88
CA ASP A 272 -8.84 -2.16 15.77
C ASP A 272 -8.18 -2.88 16.95
N VAL A 273 -7.06 -3.58 16.72
CA VAL A 273 -6.26 -4.24 17.77
C VAL A 273 -5.67 -3.23 18.74
N GLU A 274 -5.09 -2.14 18.26
CA GLU A 274 -4.46 -1.12 19.12
C GLU A 274 -5.47 -0.33 19.97
N LYS A 275 -6.73 -0.24 19.53
CA LYS A 275 -7.80 0.48 20.24
C LYS A 275 -8.50 -0.35 21.30
N ALA A 276 -8.47 -1.67 21.17
CA ALA A 276 -9.19 -2.61 22.04
C ALA A 276 -8.48 -2.80 23.38
#